data_AF-Q05WY2-F1
#
_entry.id   AF-Q05WY2-F1
#
_cell.length_a   1.000
_cell.length_b   1.000
_cell.length_c   1.000
_cell.angle_alpha   90.00
_cell.angle_beta   90.00
_cell.angle_gamma   90.00
#
_symmetry.space_group_name_H-M   'P 1'
#
loop_
_entity.id
_entity.type
_entity.pdbx_description
1 polymer ?
#
loop_
_entity_poly.entity_id
_entity_poly.type
_entity_poly.pdbx_seq_one_letter_code
_entity_poly.pdbx_strand_id
1 'polypeptide(L)'
;MGFARLRRCRGLVLASMTAERVDQALTVLLKAVVNPALAQATEPWQTNPRERIVQCIERVRIEASEGASLVAACAPHGRAMLTQAQQTLERLESLQVLAMELAVSPPD
;
A
#
# COMPACT_ATOMS: atom_id res chain seq x y z
N MET A 1 -34.62 22.84 -17.75
CA MET A 1 -33.83 22.46 -16.56
C MET A 1 -33.32 21.02 -16.71
N GLY A 2 -32.15 20.78 -17.32
CA GLY A 2 -31.67 19.41 -17.62
C GLY A 2 -30.15 19.19 -17.51
N PHE A 3 -29.35 20.26 -17.41
CA PHE A 3 -27.89 20.17 -17.49
C PHE A 3 -27.16 19.90 -16.18
N ALA A 4 -27.82 20.05 -15.02
CA ALA A 4 -27.21 19.79 -13.71
C ALA A 4 -27.01 18.29 -13.43
N ARG A 5 -27.86 17.41 -14.00
CA ARG A 5 -27.74 15.95 -13.82
C ARG A 5 -26.62 15.32 -14.64
N LEU A 6 -26.33 15.82 -15.85
CA LEU A 6 -25.25 15.29 -16.69
C LEU A 6 -23.85 15.58 -16.14
N ARG A 7 -23.63 16.74 -15.51
CA ARG A 7 -22.32 17.04 -14.88
C ARG A 7 -22.03 16.13 -13.70
N ARG A 8 -23.07 15.77 -12.93
CA ARG A 8 -22.92 14.90 -11.75
C ARG A 8 -22.61 13.45 -12.12
N CYS A 9 -23.22 12.91 -13.18
CA CYS A 9 -22.86 11.56 -13.68
C CYS A 9 -21.45 11.54 -14.29
N ARG A 10 -21.06 12.58 -15.03
CA ARG A 10 -19.74 12.64 -15.66
C ARG A 10 -18.60 12.77 -14.64
N GLY A 11 -18.80 13.54 -13.57
CA GLY A 11 -17.85 13.64 -12.45
C GLY A 11 -17.72 12.34 -11.66
N LEU A 12 -18.82 11.61 -11.43
CA LEU A 12 -18.78 10.31 -10.74
C LEU A 12 -18.01 9.24 -11.52
N VAL A 13 -18.18 9.21 -12.85
CA VAL A 13 -17.51 8.25 -13.74
C VAL A 13 -16.02 8.54 -13.90
N LEU A 14 -15.62 9.82 -13.96
CA LEU A 14 -14.21 10.20 -13.95
C LEU A 14 -13.54 9.86 -12.62
N ALA A 15 -14.21 10.12 -11.48
CA ALA A 15 -13.70 9.78 -10.15
C ALA A 15 -13.59 8.25 -9.92
N SER A 16 -14.52 7.45 -10.43
CA SER A 16 -14.45 5.98 -10.33
C SER A 16 -13.35 5.41 -11.21
N MET A 17 -13.15 5.95 -12.42
CA MET A 17 -12.04 5.55 -13.31
C MET A 17 -10.67 5.90 -12.72
N THR A 18 -10.54 7.00 -11.99
CA THR A 18 -9.30 7.33 -11.28
C THR A 18 -9.07 6.42 -10.09
N ALA A 19 -10.11 6.06 -9.33
CA ALA A 19 -9.99 5.16 -8.19
C ALA A 19 -9.57 3.74 -8.60
N GLU A 20 -10.17 3.19 -9.66
CA GLU A 20 -9.78 1.87 -10.22
C GLU A 20 -8.33 1.86 -10.71
N ARG A 21 -7.89 2.93 -11.39
CA ARG A 21 -6.48 3.05 -11.84
C ARG A 21 -5.51 3.16 -10.67
N VAL A 22 -5.90 3.87 -9.62
CA VAL A 22 -5.09 4.00 -8.38
C VAL A 22 -4.98 2.65 -7.67
N ASP A 23 -6.07 1.90 -7.54
CA ASP A 23 -6.03 0.56 -6.94
C ASP A 23 -5.19 -0.43 -7.77
N GLN A 24 -5.32 -0.38 -9.09
CA GLN A 24 -4.55 -1.23 -9.98
C GLN A 24 -3.06 -0.90 -9.92
N ALA A 25 -2.70 0.39 -9.93
CA ALA A 25 -1.32 0.85 -9.77
C ALA A 25 -0.75 0.45 -8.39
N LEU A 26 -1.53 0.64 -7.32
CA LEU A 26 -1.11 0.26 -5.98
C LEU A 26 -0.89 -1.25 -5.88
N THR A 27 -1.77 -2.06 -6.47
CA THR A 27 -1.64 -3.52 -6.48
C THR A 27 -0.35 -3.95 -7.18
N VAL A 28 0.00 -3.32 -8.31
CA VAL A 28 1.26 -3.60 -9.01
C VAL A 28 2.46 -3.19 -8.15
N LEU A 29 2.43 -2.01 -7.55
CA LEU A 29 3.51 -1.51 -6.69
C LEU A 29 3.71 -2.39 -5.45
N LEU A 30 2.62 -2.78 -4.78
CA LEU A 30 2.70 -3.68 -3.62
C LEU A 30 3.30 -5.03 -4.02
N LYS A 31 2.88 -5.63 -5.13
CA LYS A 31 3.47 -6.89 -5.63
C LYS A 31 4.97 -6.79 -5.95
N ALA A 32 5.47 -5.59 -6.26
CA ALA A 32 6.89 -5.36 -6.52
C ALA A 32 7.69 -5.04 -5.25
N VAL A 33 7.04 -4.48 -4.22
CA VAL A 33 7.69 -4.01 -2.99
C VAL A 33 7.69 -5.07 -1.90
N VAL A 34 6.59 -5.79 -1.73
CA VAL A 34 6.43 -6.82 -0.69
C VAL A 34 6.58 -8.23 -1.25
N ASN A 35 6.82 -9.20 -0.36
CA ASN A 35 6.82 -10.60 -0.76
C ASN A 35 5.43 -11.04 -1.29
N PRO A 36 5.35 -12.06 -2.16
CA PRO A 36 4.08 -12.48 -2.77
C PRO A 36 3.02 -12.94 -1.76
N ALA A 37 3.44 -13.58 -0.67
CA ALA A 37 2.53 -14.05 0.37
C ALA A 37 1.86 -12.89 1.11
N LEU A 38 2.60 -11.81 1.36
CA LEU A 38 2.12 -10.59 1.98
C LEU A 38 1.19 -9.81 1.02
N ALA A 39 1.53 -9.76 -0.26
CA ALA A 39 0.68 -9.16 -1.29
C ALA A 39 -0.70 -9.84 -1.35
N GLN A 40 -0.73 -11.18 -1.28
CA GLN A 40 -1.95 -11.98 -1.23
C GLN A 40 -2.71 -11.80 0.08
N ALA A 41 -1.98 -11.83 1.21
CA ALA A 41 -2.59 -11.69 2.53
C ALA A 41 -3.31 -10.35 2.69
N THR A 42 -2.94 -9.31 1.94
CA THR A 42 -3.56 -7.98 2.00
C THR A 42 -4.60 -7.73 0.90
N GLU A 43 -4.93 -8.72 0.06
CA GLU A 43 -6.00 -8.63 -0.94
C GLU A 43 -7.40 -8.29 -0.38
N PRO A 44 -7.79 -8.73 0.84
CA PRO A 44 -9.08 -8.33 1.43
C PRO A 44 -9.28 -6.81 1.58
N TRP A 45 -8.20 -6.03 1.57
CA TRP A 45 -8.22 -4.57 1.72
C TRP A 45 -8.07 -3.83 0.37
N GLN A 46 -8.23 -4.50 -0.77
CA GLN A 46 -8.16 -3.84 -2.10
C GLN A 46 -9.09 -2.64 -2.23
N THR A 47 -10.29 -2.71 -1.66
CA THR A 47 -11.27 -1.61 -1.67
C THR A 47 -10.86 -0.40 -0.82
N ASN A 48 -9.83 -0.51 0.03
CA ASN A 48 -9.30 0.58 0.83
C ASN A 48 -7.76 0.65 0.72
N PRO A 49 -7.21 1.35 -0.30
CA PRO A 49 -5.78 1.36 -0.60
C PRO A 49 -4.91 1.86 0.57
N ARG A 50 -5.40 2.82 1.35
CA ARG A 50 -4.69 3.35 2.51
C ARG A 50 -4.59 2.30 3.61
N GLU A 51 -5.71 1.66 3.93
CA GLU A 51 -5.74 0.61 4.96
C GLU A 51 -4.88 -0.58 4.56
N ARG A 52 -4.88 -0.93 3.26
CA ARG A 52 -4.01 -1.96 2.70
C ARG A 52 -2.53 -1.66 2.92
N ILE A 53 -2.09 -0.42 2.68
CA ILE A 53 -0.70 0.00 2.94
C ILE A 53 -0.36 -0.12 4.43
N VAL A 54 -1.27 0.31 5.32
CA VAL A 54 -1.08 0.20 6.78
C VAL A 54 -0.91 -1.27 7.21
N GLN A 55 -1.74 -2.18 6.69
CA GLN A 55 -1.63 -3.61 7.00
C GLN A 55 -0.32 -4.22 6.49
N CYS A 56 0.15 -3.81 5.31
CA CYS A 56 1.47 -4.21 4.81
C CYS A 56 2.59 -3.73 5.77
N ILE A 57 2.55 -2.47 6.20
CA ILE A 57 3.55 -1.89 7.12
C ILE A 57 3.60 -2.67 8.43
N GLU A 58 2.45 -2.91 9.07
CA GLU A 58 2.40 -3.60 10.35
C GLU A 58 2.96 -5.03 10.25
N ARG A 59 2.65 -5.75 9.17
CA ARG A 59 3.19 -7.09 8.95
C ARG A 59 4.70 -7.09 8.71
N VAL A 60 5.23 -6.15 7.93
CA VAL A 60 6.70 -6.05 7.74
C VAL A 60 7.41 -5.63 9.04
N ARG A 61 6.77 -4.84 9.90
CA ARG A 61 7.31 -4.55 11.25
C ARG A 61 7.43 -5.81 12.10
N ILE A 62 6.46 -6.72 12.02
CA ILE A 62 6.53 -8.02 12.69
C ILE A 62 7.71 -8.83 12.14
N GLU A 63 7.85 -8.92 10.80
CA GLU A 63 8.99 -9.62 10.17
C GLU A 63 10.34 -9.00 10.59
N ALA A 64 10.44 -7.67 10.67
CA ALA A 64 11.65 -6.99 11.14
C ALA A 64 11.97 -7.34 12.62
N SER A 65 10.95 -7.42 13.47
CA SER A 65 11.09 -7.79 14.88
C SER A 65 11.55 -9.24 15.05
N GLU A 66 10.97 -10.17 14.29
CA GLU A 66 11.42 -11.57 14.23
C GLU A 66 12.87 -11.67 13.76
N GLY A 67 13.23 -10.89 12.73
CA GLY A 67 14.60 -10.80 12.22
C GLY A 67 15.57 -10.30 13.29
N ALA A 68 15.18 -9.29 14.06
CA ALA A 68 15.98 -8.77 15.17
C ALA A 68 16.20 -9.82 16.27
N SER A 69 15.16 -10.59 16.61
CA SER A 69 15.25 -11.71 17.54
C SER A 69 16.21 -12.80 17.05
N LEU A 70 16.15 -13.15 15.76
CA LEU A 70 17.07 -14.09 15.13
C LEU A 70 18.52 -13.59 15.12
N VAL A 71 18.75 -12.29 14.88
CA VAL A 71 20.08 -11.67 15.01
C VAL A 71 20.61 -11.80 16.44
N ALA A 72 19.76 -11.51 17.45
CA ALA A 72 20.13 -11.65 18.85
C ALA A 72 20.49 -13.10 19.23
N ALA A 73 19.83 -14.09 18.61
CA ALA A 73 20.13 -15.50 18.74
C ALA A 73 21.34 -15.99 17.91
N CYS A 74 22.10 -15.09 17.28
CA CYS A 74 23.25 -15.39 16.41
C CYS A 74 22.89 -16.30 15.20
N ALA A 75 21.65 -16.23 14.70
CA ALA A 75 21.26 -16.93 13.50
C ALA A 75 21.83 -16.21 12.26
N PRO A 76 22.57 -16.89 11.37
CA PRO A 76 23.24 -16.27 10.23
C PRO A 76 22.26 -15.62 9.25
N HIS A 77 21.04 -16.13 9.16
CA HIS A 77 20.00 -15.60 8.28
C HIS A 77 19.25 -14.38 8.85
N GLY A 78 19.34 -14.12 10.16
CA GLY A 78 18.59 -13.04 10.82
C GLY A 78 18.96 -11.65 10.31
N ARG A 79 20.24 -11.41 10.00
CA ARG A 79 20.71 -10.11 9.48
C ARG A 79 20.15 -9.80 8.11
N ALA A 80 20.11 -10.81 7.22
CA ALA A 80 19.56 -10.67 5.89
C ALA A 80 18.06 -10.37 5.96
N MET A 81 17.34 -11.11 6.79
CA MET A 81 15.90 -10.94 7.02
C MET A 81 15.57 -9.55 7.57
N LEU A 82 16.31 -9.07 8.58
CA LEU A 82 16.11 -7.73 9.14
C LEU A 82 16.41 -6.63 8.12
N THR A 83 17.51 -6.75 7.36
CA THR A 83 17.87 -5.75 6.34
C THR A 83 16.81 -5.69 5.24
N GLN A 84 16.32 -6.84 4.79
CA GLN A 84 15.26 -6.91 3.78
C GLN A 84 13.94 -6.30 4.29
N ALA A 85 13.56 -6.59 5.53
CA ALA A 85 12.35 -6.03 6.13
C ALA A 85 12.45 -4.49 6.27
N GLN A 86 13.61 -3.97 6.69
CA GLN A 86 13.86 -2.52 6.77
C GLN A 86 13.75 -1.82 5.41
N GLN A 87 14.40 -2.35 4.38
CA GLN A 87 14.29 -1.80 3.02
C GLN A 87 12.85 -1.83 2.49
N THR A 88 12.09 -2.85 2.88
CA THR A 88 10.67 -2.97 2.49
C THR A 88 9.82 -1.94 3.21
N LEU A 89 10.09 -1.66 4.50
CA LEU A 89 9.41 -0.59 5.24
C LEU A 89 9.62 0.78 4.60
N GLU A 90 10.85 1.15 4.25
CA GLU A 90 11.14 2.45 3.61
C GLU A 90 10.33 2.67 2.32
N ARG A 91 10.19 1.60 1.51
CA ARG A 91 9.38 1.63 0.28
C ARG A 91 7.89 1.79 0.58
N LEU A 92 7.37 1.07 1.59
CA LEU A 92 5.97 1.16 1.99
C LEU A 92 5.63 2.51 2.63
N GLU A 93 6.52 3.09 3.42
CA GLU A 93 6.37 4.42 4.00
C GLU A 93 6.32 5.49 2.91
N SER A 94 7.15 5.37 1.86
CA SER A 94 7.09 6.23 0.68
C SER A 94 5.73 6.13 -0.04
N LEU A 95 5.17 4.93 -0.16
CA LEU A 95 3.83 4.71 -0.71
C LEU A 95 2.72 5.29 0.19
N GLN A 96 2.89 5.22 1.51
CA GLN A 96 1.95 5.81 2.46
C GLN A 96 1.89 7.33 2.29
N VAL A 97 3.04 8.01 2.21
CA VAL A 97 3.11 9.45 1.96
C VAL A 97 2.38 9.81 0.65
N LEU A 98 2.64 9.07 -0.43
CA LEU A 98 1.97 9.28 -1.71
C LEU A 98 0.44 9.11 -1.60
N ALA A 99 -0.03 8.12 -0.84
CA ALA A 99 -1.45 7.92 -0.57
C ALA A 99 -2.08 9.04 0.30
N MET A 100 -1.31 9.70 1.15
CA MET A 100 -1.79 10.86 1.93
C MET A 100 -1.98 12.08 1.05
N GLU A 101 -1.03 12.37 0.15
CA GLU A 101 -1.08 13.53 -0.74
C GLU A 101 -2.18 13.41 -1.82
N LEU A 102 -2.39 12.21 -2.39
CA LEU A 102 -3.45 11.99 -3.37
C LEU A 102 -4.87 12.16 -2.80
N ALA A 103 -5.05 12.01 -1.48
CA ALA A 103 -6.34 12.22 -0.82
C ALA A 103 -6.65 13.70 -0.53
N VAL A 104 -5.68 14.60 -0.71
CA VAL A 104 -5.79 16.04 -0.38
C VAL A 104 -6.10 16.91 -1.60
N SER A 105 -6.08 16.38 -2.82
CA SER A 105 -6.42 17.17 -4.03
C SER A 105 -7.92 17.53 -4.04
N PRO A 106 -8.30 18.81 -3.92
CA PRO A 106 -9.69 19.23 -4.09
C PRO A 106 -10.13 19.01 -5.56
N PRO A 107 -11.40 18.65 -5.81
CA PRO A 107 -11.95 18.63 -7.15
C PRO A 107 -12.20 20.07 -7.62
N ASP A 108 -11.46 20.51 -8.64
CA ASP A 108 -11.85 21.66 -9.48
C ASP A 108 -13.04 21.32 -10.41
#